data_AF-A0A2V8ZLM4-F1
#
_entry.id   AF-A0A2V8ZLM4-F1
#
_cell.length_a   1.000
_cell.length_b   1.000
_cell.length_c   1.000
_cell.angle_alpha   90.00
_cell.angle_beta   90.00
_cell.angle_gamma   90.00
#
_symmetry.space_group_name_H-M   'P 1'
#
loop_
_entity.id
_entity.type
_entity.pdbx_description
1 polymer ?
#
loop_
_entity_poly.entity_id
_entity_poly.type
_entity_poly.pdbx_seq_one_letter_code
_entity_poly.pdbx_strand_id
1 'polypeptide(L)'
;MDLPPQAETRFLVYELRTSLQDICPPIWRRLQIPSTFRLCCLHDALQIVMGWTDSHLHQFEKDDKCWGVPESFEDYDMDILDERRTEIGAVLKAQGDSVVYTYDLGDDWRHDVVLEKILPASDGTVRPVCLSGERHCPPEDVGGTSGYEEFLEVIFEPRHEEFKHYIQWAQGPSPINRSVGRFQPEELNLTAVNRRLSRRRWPGRHRHALTHHGKSSASSILGDSPSWPEGKLGG
;
A
#
# COMPACT_ATOMS: atom_id res chain seq x y z
N MET A 1 -35.21 4.25 41.83
CA MET A 1 -34.44 5.09 40.89
C MET A 1 -33.64 4.12 40.04
N ASP A 2 -34.16 3.79 38.86
CA ASP A 2 -33.39 3.00 37.89
C ASP A 2 -32.29 3.90 37.31
N LEU A 3 -31.05 3.47 37.46
CA LEU A 3 -29.93 4.07 36.74
C LEU A 3 -30.22 3.90 35.23
N PRO A 4 -30.04 4.94 34.41
CA PRO A 4 -30.17 4.78 32.97
C PRO A 4 -29.18 3.70 32.50
N PRO A 5 -29.56 2.87 31.50
CA PRO A 5 -28.63 1.90 30.93
C PRO A 5 -27.39 2.65 30.48
N GLN A 6 -26.26 2.30 31.08
CA GLN A 6 -24.96 2.78 30.64
C GLN A 6 -24.86 2.41 29.16
N ALA A 7 -24.64 3.40 28.30
CA ALA A 7 -24.43 3.14 26.89
C ALA A 7 -23.25 2.17 26.78
N GLU A 8 -23.53 0.90 26.46
CA GLU A 8 -22.49 -0.10 26.27
C GLU A 8 -21.56 0.44 25.18
N THR A 9 -20.29 0.65 25.52
CA THR A 9 -19.27 0.99 24.54
C THR A 9 -19.22 -0.13 23.50
N ARG A 10 -19.79 0.11 22.33
CA ARG A 10 -19.77 -0.84 21.22
C ARG A 10 -18.44 -0.69 20.51
N PHE A 11 -17.57 -1.66 20.70
CA PHE A 11 -16.39 -1.82 19.86
C PHE A 11 -16.85 -2.31 18.49
N LEU A 12 -16.32 -1.69 17.44
CA LEU A 12 -16.64 -2.08 16.07
C LEU A 12 -15.40 -2.67 15.41
N VAL A 13 -15.65 -3.68 14.59
CA VAL A 13 -14.67 -4.30 13.71
C VAL A 13 -15.07 -3.99 12.29
N TYR A 14 -14.12 -3.45 11.53
CA TYR A 14 -14.26 -3.15 10.13
C TYR A 14 -13.71 -4.30 9.32
N GLU A 15 -14.50 -4.82 8.40
CA GLU A 15 -14.04 -5.68 7.31
C GLU A 15 -13.73 -4.78 6.12
N LEU A 16 -12.45 -4.69 5.77
CA LEU A 16 -11.96 -3.89 4.66
C LEU A 16 -11.53 -4.78 3.51
N ARG A 17 -11.83 -4.38 2.28
CA ARG A 17 -11.16 -4.91 1.09
C ARG A 17 -10.17 -3.87 0.58
N THR A 18 -8.91 -4.27 0.46
CA THR A 18 -7.88 -3.49 -0.24
C THR A 18 -7.59 -4.16 -1.57
N SER A 19 -7.68 -3.41 -2.67
CA SER A 19 -7.39 -3.89 -4.03
C SER A 19 -6.40 -2.94 -4.69
N LEU A 20 -5.38 -3.49 -5.34
CA LEU A 20 -4.42 -2.69 -6.10
C LEU A 20 -5.07 -2.22 -7.41
N GLN A 21 -4.96 -0.93 -7.70
CA GLN A 21 -5.50 -0.32 -8.93
C GLN A 21 -4.68 -0.77 -10.15
N ASP A 22 -5.30 -0.64 -11.33
CA ASP A 22 -4.68 -0.82 -12.65
C ASP A 22 -4.02 -2.19 -12.94
N ILE A 23 -4.27 -3.21 -12.11
CA ILE A 23 -3.77 -4.58 -12.34
C ILE A 23 -4.91 -5.56 -12.60
N CYS A 24 -4.77 -6.34 -13.68
CA CYS A 24 -5.69 -7.40 -14.06
C CYS A 24 -4.94 -8.73 -14.28
N PRO A 25 -5.39 -9.87 -13.69
CA PRO A 25 -6.48 -10.02 -12.71
C PRO A 25 -6.22 -9.28 -11.39
N PRO A 26 -7.24 -8.96 -10.57
CA PRO A 26 -7.05 -8.09 -9.40
C PRO A 26 -6.16 -8.74 -8.33
N ILE A 27 -5.25 -7.96 -7.76
CA ILE A 27 -4.50 -8.32 -6.54
C ILE A 27 -5.20 -7.66 -5.36
N TRP A 28 -5.67 -8.46 -4.39
CA TRP A 28 -6.48 -7.93 -3.29
C TRP A 28 -6.35 -8.70 -1.97
N ARG A 29 -6.67 -8.04 -0.86
CA ARG A 29 -6.75 -8.63 0.49
C ARG A 29 -8.03 -8.16 1.19
N ARG A 30 -8.57 -9.02 2.05
CA ARG A 30 -9.66 -8.69 2.96
C ARG A 30 -9.19 -8.77 4.40
N LEU A 31 -9.30 -7.67 5.11
CA LEU A 31 -8.79 -7.48 6.47
C LEU A 31 -9.94 -7.26 7.44
N GLN A 32 -9.82 -7.77 8.66
CA GLN A 32 -10.61 -7.31 9.78
C GLN A 32 -9.73 -6.53 10.75
N ILE A 33 -10.13 -5.33 11.12
CA ILE A 33 -9.41 -4.44 12.04
C ILE A 33 -10.40 -3.73 12.99
N PRO A 34 -9.96 -3.24 14.17
CA PRO A 34 -10.79 -2.35 14.99
C PRO A 34 -11.11 -1.05 14.26
N SER A 35 -12.31 -0.48 14.45
CA SER A 35 -12.64 0.86 13.91
C SER A 35 -11.80 1.99 14.50
N THR A 36 -11.19 1.75 15.66
CA THR A 36 -10.27 2.66 16.36
C THR A 36 -8.82 2.55 15.88
N PHE A 37 -8.54 1.71 14.87
CA PHE A 37 -7.21 1.69 14.27
C PHE A 37 -6.89 3.04 13.65
N ARG A 38 -5.70 3.54 13.97
CA ARG A 38 -5.16 4.73 13.32
C ARG A 38 -4.70 4.40 11.91
N LEU A 39 -4.70 5.39 11.02
CA LEU A 39 -4.24 5.22 9.65
C LEU A 39 -2.79 4.70 9.57
N CYS A 40 -1.91 5.12 10.49
CA CYS A 40 -0.55 4.55 10.58
C CYS A 40 -0.55 3.04 10.91
N CYS A 41 -1.49 2.57 11.74
CA CYS A 41 -1.66 1.14 12.02
C CYS A 41 -2.30 0.39 10.84
N LEU A 42 -3.12 1.07 10.03
CA LEU A 42 -3.64 0.52 8.78
C LEU A 42 -2.51 0.37 7.76
N HIS A 43 -1.70 1.40 7.53
CA HIS A 43 -0.50 1.34 6.68
C HIS A 43 0.37 0.14 7.06
N ASP A 44 0.69 0.02 8.34
CA ASP A 44 1.43 -1.10 8.92
C ASP A 44 0.84 -2.48 8.62
N ALA A 45 -0.49 -2.59 8.57
CA ALA A 45 -1.18 -3.83 8.23
C ALA A 45 -1.16 -4.08 6.72
N LEU A 46 -1.33 -3.03 5.90
CA LEU A 46 -1.25 -3.07 4.44
C LEU A 46 0.13 -3.54 3.98
N GLN A 47 1.21 -2.97 4.53
CA GLN A 47 2.59 -3.42 4.30
C GLN A 47 2.74 -4.93 4.55
N ILE A 48 2.23 -5.41 5.69
CA ILE A 48 2.32 -6.83 6.05
C ILE A 48 1.52 -7.74 5.12
N VAL A 49 0.34 -7.32 4.65
CA VAL A 49 -0.53 -8.19 3.84
C VAL A 49 -0.21 -8.14 2.35
N MET A 50 0.41 -7.06 1.90
CA MET A 50 0.98 -6.96 0.56
C MET A 50 2.39 -7.56 0.49
N GLY A 51 3.12 -7.60 1.60
CA GLY A 51 4.46 -8.17 1.66
C GLY A 51 5.58 -7.19 1.34
N TRP A 52 5.26 -5.91 1.41
CA TRP A 52 6.18 -4.80 1.29
C TRP A 52 6.91 -4.53 2.61
N THR A 53 7.88 -3.64 2.52
CA THR A 53 8.96 -3.46 3.48
C THR A 53 8.94 -2.11 4.18
N ASP A 54 7.99 -1.24 3.84
CA ASP A 54 7.88 0.11 4.40
C ASP A 54 9.15 0.95 4.12
N SER A 55 9.67 0.85 2.89
CA SER A 55 10.88 1.55 2.43
C SER A 55 10.62 2.94 1.80
N HIS A 56 9.37 3.23 1.43
CA HIS A 56 8.98 4.42 0.66
C HIS A 56 7.91 5.24 1.38
N LEU A 57 7.71 6.48 0.90
CA LEU A 57 6.63 7.34 1.36
C LEU A 57 5.26 6.77 1.01
N HIS A 58 4.26 7.13 1.81
CA HIS A 58 2.87 6.74 1.60
C HIS A 58 1.91 7.85 2.03
N GLN A 59 0.68 7.75 1.54
CA GLN A 59 -0.42 8.60 1.97
C GLN A 59 -1.78 7.91 1.82
N PHE A 60 -2.78 8.46 2.50
CA PHE A 60 -4.19 8.15 2.30
C PHE A 60 -4.91 9.38 1.74
N GLU A 61 -5.84 9.21 0.81
CA GLU A 61 -6.59 10.30 0.19
C GLU A 61 -8.09 9.99 0.15
N LYS A 62 -8.91 10.97 0.57
CA LYS A 62 -10.37 10.94 0.50
C LYS A 62 -10.95 12.35 0.60
N ASP A 63 -11.88 12.70 -0.28
CA ASP A 63 -12.61 13.99 -0.27
C ASP A 63 -11.68 15.21 -0.13
N ASP A 64 -10.68 15.32 -1.02
CA ASP A 64 -9.67 16.40 -1.04
C ASP A 64 -8.81 16.50 0.24
N LYS A 65 -8.83 15.48 1.09
CA LYS A 65 -7.97 15.38 2.27
C LYS A 65 -6.92 14.31 2.08
N CYS A 66 -5.71 14.65 2.49
CA CYS A 66 -4.58 13.74 2.50
C CYS A 66 -4.13 13.49 3.94
N TRP A 67 -3.84 12.23 4.26
CA TRP A 67 -3.23 11.83 5.53
C TRP A 67 -1.92 11.13 5.27
N GLY A 68 -0.91 11.48 6.05
CA GLY A 68 0.42 10.90 5.98
C GLY A 68 1.23 11.29 7.21
N VAL A 69 2.54 11.12 7.14
CA VAL A 69 3.48 11.62 8.14
C VAL A 69 3.85 13.05 7.75
N PRO A 70 3.33 14.11 8.42
CA PRO A 70 3.49 15.49 7.95
C PRO A 70 4.95 15.89 7.76
N GLU A 71 5.84 15.39 8.63
CA GLU A 71 7.28 15.66 8.57
C GLU A 71 7.92 15.17 7.26
N SER A 72 7.32 14.18 6.59
CA SER A 72 7.79 13.66 5.30
C SER A 72 7.36 14.52 4.10
N PHE A 73 6.45 15.48 4.31
CA PHE A 73 5.88 16.32 3.26
C PHE A 73 6.16 17.82 3.48
N GLU A 74 7.05 18.20 4.41
CA GLU A 74 7.33 19.61 4.74
C GLU A 74 7.81 20.45 3.55
N ASP A 75 8.49 19.82 2.58
CA ASP A 75 8.97 20.47 1.35
C ASP A 75 7.88 20.62 0.27
N TYR A 76 6.69 20.06 0.50
CA TYR A 76 5.54 20.12 -0.41
C TYR A 76 4.50 21.09 0.14
N ASP A 77 3.94 21.94 -0.72
CA ASP A 77 2.84 22.86 -0.37
C ASP A 77 1.51 22.08 -0.31
N MET A 78 1.43 21.11 0.60
CA MET A 78 0.29 20.21 0.77
C MET A 78 -0.16 20.19 2.24
N ASP A 79 -1.45 20.34 2.45
CA ASP A 79 -2.07 20.19 3.78
C ASP A 79 -2.21 18.70 4.14
N ILE A 80 -1.15 18.12 4.73
CA ILE A 80 -1.13 16.74 5.19
C ILE A 80 -1.62 16.62 6.64
N LEU A 81 -2.70 15.86 6.82
CA LEU A 81 -3.22 15.50 8.14
C LEU A 81 -2.40 14.35 8.75
N ASP A 82 -2.18 14.40 10.07
CA ASP A 82 -1.37 13.40 10.77
C ASP A 82 -2.10 12.04 10.87
N GLU A 83 -1.60 11.05 10.14
CA GLU A 83 -2.13 9.68 10.14
C GLU A 83 -2.02 8.98 11.51
N ARG A 84 -1.07 9.43 12.35
CA ARG A 84 -0.81 8.86 13.69
C ARG A 84 -1.86 9.28 14.70
N ARG A 85 -2.74 10.22 14.33
CA ARG A 85 -3.79 10.80 15.17
C ARG A 85 -5.19 10.55 14.62
N THR A 86 -5.31 10.01 13.40
CA THR A 86 -6.58 9.82 12.72
C THR A 86 -6.98 8.35 12.77
N GLU A 87 -8.14 8.06 13.37
CA GLU A 87 -8.74 6.72 13.38
C GLU A 87 -9.50 6.45 12.08
N ILE A 88 -9.48 5.21 11.60
CA ILE A 88 -10.16 4.82 10.37
C ILE A 88 -11.67 5.03 10.46
N GLY A 89 -12.28 4.85 11.64
CA GLY A 89 -13.70 5.14 11.84
C GLY A 89 -14.08 6.62 11.71
N ALA A 90 -13.10 7.54 11.74
CA ALA A 90 -13.34 8.95 11.42
C ALA A 90 -13.34 9.22 9.91
N VAL A 91 -12.68 8.35 9.13
CA VAL A 91 -12.50 8.45 7.66
C VAL A 91 -13.58 7.66 6.91
N LEU A 92 -13.80 6.41 7.32
CA LEU A 92 -14.80 5.49 6.77
C LEU A 92 -15.92 5.31 7.79
N LYS A 93 -17.10 5.87 7.51
CA LYS A 93 -18.23 5.97 8.44
C LYS A 93 -19.33 4.97 8.14
N ALA A 94 -19.49 4.58 6.89
CA ALA A 94 -20.54 3.69 6.42
C ALA A 94 -19.98 2.58 5.51
N GLN A 95 -20.70 1.46 5.47
CA GLN A 95 -20.41 0.41 4.50
C GLN A 95 -20.47 0.98 3.08
N GLY A 96 -19.46 0.67 2.27
CA GLY A 96 -19.25 1.23 0.93
C GLY A 96 -18.34 2.46 0.90
N ASP A 97 -18.05 3.09 2.03
CA ASP A 97 -17.04 4.16 2.08
C ASP A 97 -15.67 3.62 1.69
N SER A 98 -14.89 4.45 1.00
CA SER A 98 -13.54 4.11 0.56
C SER A 98 -12.55 5.24 0.83
N VAL A 99 -11.27 4.87 0.86
CA VAL A 99 -10.10 5.76 0.90
C VAL A 99 -9.05 5.18 -0.04
N VAL A 100 -8.35 6.03 -0.77
CA VAL A 100 -7.21 5.60 -1.58
C VAL A 100 -5.97 5.56 -0.69
N TYR A 101 -5.23 4.48 -0.72
CA TYR A 101 -3.92 4.38 -0.08
C TYR A 101 -2.86 4.28 -1.17
N THR A 102 -1.95 5.23 -1.23
CA THR A 102 -0.81 5.22 -2.16
C THR A 102 0.44 4.85 -1.39
N TYR A 103 1.16 3.83 -1.86
CA TYR A 103 2.47 3.45 -1.38
C TYR A 103 3.51 3.65 -2.47
N ASP A 104 4.70 4.09 -2.08
CA ASP A 104 5.78 4.48 -2.98
C ASP A 104 5.32 5.54 -3.98
N LEU A 105 5.47 6.80 -3.61
CA LEU A 105 5.09 7.92 -4.49
C LEU A 105 5.92 8.01 -5.78
N GLY A 106 7.00 7.23 -5.91
CA GLY A 106 7.74 7.07 -7.15
C GLY A 106 7.05 6.09 -8.11
N ASP A 107 6.73 4.88 -7.61
CA ASP A 107 6.09 3.81 -8.38
C ASP A 107 4.55 3.92 -8.45
N ASP A 108 3.95 4.77 -7.61
CA ASP A 108 2.52 5.08 -7.51
C ASP A 108 1.62 3.85 -7.28
N TRP A 109 1.95 3.01 -6.29
CA TRP A 109 1.11 1.86 -5.94
C TRP A 109 -0.16 2.30 -5.22
N ARG A 110 -1.24 2.50 -5.99
CA ARG A 110 -2.53 2.96 -5.49
C ARG A 110 -3.46 1.81 -5.15
N HIS A 111 -4.06 1.87 -3.97
CA HIS A 111 -5.01 0.89 -3.49
C HIS A 111 -6.36 1.53 -3.18
N ASP A 112 -7.43 0.90 -3.65
CA ASP A 112 -8.77 1.16 -3.12
C ASP A 112 -8.95 0.38 -1.83
N VAL A 113 -9.14 1.08 -0.71
CA VAL A 113 -9.48 0.49 0.59
C VAL A 113 -10.96 0.77 0.89
N VAL A 114 -11.80 -0.25 0.74
CA VAL A 114 -13.26 -0.15 0.86
C VAL A 114 -13.74 -0.81 2.15
N LEU A 115 -14.61 -0.14 2.89
CA LEU A 115 -15.31 -0.69 4.05
C LEU A 115 -16.46 -1.60 3.60
N GLU A 116 -16.25 -2.91 3.63
CA GLU A 116 -17.25 -3.90 3.19
C GLU A 116 -18.26 -4.24 4.30
N LYS A 117 -17.85 -4.28 5.57
CA LYS A 117 -18.76 -4.56 6.70
C LYS A 117 -18.35 -3.85 7.98
N ILE A 118 -19.35 -3.52 8.79
CA ILE A 118 -19.19 -3.04 10.17
C ILE A 118 -19.82 -4.07 11.10
N LEU A 119 -19.01 -4.67 11.96
CA LEU A 119 -19.40 -5.77 12.85
C LEU A 119 -19.27 -5.35 14.32
N PRO A 120 -20.18 -5.76 15.21
CA PRO A 120 -20.00 -5.55 16.64
C PRO A 120 -18.90 -6.45 17.20
N ALA A 121 -18.15 -5.96 18.18
CA ALA A 121 -17.20 -6.75 18.97
C ALA A 121 -17.53 -6.65 20.47
N SER A 122 -17.26 -7.76 21.17
CA SER A 122 -17.47 -7.89 22.61
C SER A 122 -16.51 -7.03 23.43
N ASP A 123 -15.29 -6.81 22.93
CA ASP A 123 -14.30 -5.94 23.54
C ASP A 123 -13.35 -5.33 22.48
N GLY A 124 -12.53 -4.38 22.91
CA GLY A 124 -11.56 -3.69 22.05
C GLY A 124 -10.25 -4.46 21.80
N THR A 125 -10.16 -5.75 22.13
CA THR A 125 -8.91 -6.53 22.01
C THR A 125 -8.68 -7.13 20.62
N VAL A 126 -9.56 -6.82 19.67
CA VAL A 126 -9.51 -7.31 18.29
C VAL A 126 -8.17 -6.95 17.65
N ARG A 127 -7.51 -7.96 17.09
CA ARG A 127 -6.25 -7.82 16.36
C ARG A 127 -6.51 -7.88 14.85
N PRO A 128 -5.66 -7.25 14.03
CA PRO A 128 -5.79 -7.34 12.60
C PRO A 128 -5.61 -8.79 12.12
N VAL A 129 -6.50 -9.23 11.25
CA VAL A 129 -6.44 -10.54 10.59
C VAL A 129 -6.78 -10.38 9.12
N CYS A 130 -6.05 -11.08 8.25
CA CYS A 130 -6.37 -11.23 6.85
C CYS A 130 -7.29 -12.45 6.69
N LEU A 131 -8.51 -12.23 6.22
CA LEU A 131 -9.53 -13.27 6.05
C LEU A 131 -9.36 -14.03 4.73
N SER A 132 -8.98 -13.31 3.67
CA SER A 132 -8.89 -13.84 2.31
C SER A 132 -8.12 -12.86 1.43
N GLY A 133 -7.76 -13.29 0.24
CA GLY A 133 -7.12 -12.48 -0.78
C GLY A 133 -6.68 -13.35 -1.94
N GLU A 134 -6.23 -12.72 -3.00
CA GLU A 134 -5.76 -13.41 -4.21
C GLU A 134 -4.52 -12.73 -4.76
N ARG A 135 -3.67 -13.55 -5.41
CA ARG A 135 -2.44 -13.15 -6.09
C ARG A 135 -1.34 -12.60 -5.19
N HIS A 136 -0.12 -12.76 -5.63
CA HIS A 136 1.07 -12.20 -5.01
C HIS A 136 1.21 -10.74 -5.42
N CYS A 137 1.55 -9.86 -4.47
CA CYS A 137 1.76 -8.45 -4.79
C CYS A 137 3.03 -8.22 -5.61
N PRO A 138 3.10 -7.11 -6.36
CA PRO A 138 4.31 -6.71 -7.05
C PRO A 138 5.51 -6.63 -6.07
N PRO A 139 6.72 -7.03 -6.49
CA PRO A 139 7.93 -6.75 -5.73
C PRO A 139 8.13 -5.24 -5.50
N GLU A 140 8.87 -4.89 -4.45
CA GLU A 140 9.37 -3.52 -4.24
C GLU A 140 10.19 -3.04 -5.44
N ASP A 141 10.16 -1.75 -5.75
CA ASP A 141 10.99 -1.11 -6.77
C ASP A 141 10.92 -1.75 -8.17
N VAL A 142 9.81 -2.41 -8.51
CA VAL A 142 9.66 -3.05 -9.82
C VAL A 142 9.24 -2.06 -10.91
N GLY A 143 9.01 -0.79 -10.57
CA GLY A 143 8.72 0.29 -11.51
C GLY A 143 7.22 0.49 -11.77
N GLY A 144 6.41 0.43 -10.71
CA GLY A 144 4.97 0.62 -10.78
C GLY A 144 4.25 -0.45 -11.62
N THR A 145 3.00 -0.18 -11.97
CA THR A 145 2.14 -1.14 -12.69
C THR A 145 2.77 -1.63 -14.00
N SER A 146 3.31 -0.72 -14.83
CA SER A 146 3.94 -1.09 -16.09
C SER A 146 5.19 -1.95 -15.88
N GLY A 147 6.04 -1.61 -14.92
CA GLY A 147 7.22 -2.39 -14.62
C GLY A 147 6.88 -3.78 -14.09
N TYR A 148 5.79 -3.92 -13.33
CA TYR A 148 5.28 -5.22 -12.91
C TYR A 148 4.74 -6.06 -14.08
N GLU A 149 4.05 -5.46 -15.04
CA GLU A 149 3.58 -6.15 -16.25
C GLU A 149 4.78 -6.70 -17.06
N GLU A 150 5.77 -5.86 -17.33
CA GLU A 150 7.02 -6.28 -18.00
C GLU A 150 7.74 -7.37 -17.20
N PHE A 151 7.84 -7.20 -15.88
CA PHE A 151 8.43 -8.21 -14.99
C PHE A 151 7.75 -9.58 -15.15
N LEU A 152 6.42 -9.63 -15.21
CA LEU A 152 5.68 -10.88 -15.40
C LEU A 152 5.93 -11.51 -16.77
N GLU A 153 6.09 -10.72 -17.84
CA GLU A 153 6.43 -11.23 -19.16
C GLU A 153 7.85 -11.84 -19.20
N VAL A 154 8.79 -11.20 -18.49
CA VAL A 154 10.20 -11.55 -18.57
C VAL A 154 10.57 -12.74 -17.67
N ILE A 155 10.08 -12.80 -16.42
CA ILE A 155 10.59 -13.75 -15.40
C ILE A 155 10.31 -15.22 -15.70
N PHE A 156 9.40 -15.49 -16.63
CA PHE A 156 9.09 -16.85 -17.09
C PHE A 156 9.84 -17.24 -18.36
N GLU A 157 10.60 -16.32 -18.97
CA GLU A 157 11.34 -16.50 -20.23
C GLU A 157 12.86 -16.36 -20.03
N PRO A 158 13.59 -17.42 -19.61
CA PRO A 158 15.04 -17.37 -19.32
C PRO A 158 15.94 -16.94 -20.48
N ARG A 159 15.41 -16.89 -21.71
CA ARG A 159 16.12 -16.45 -22.92
C ARG A 159 15.82 -15.01 -23.29
N HIS A 160 14.88 -14.34 -22.61
CA HIS A 160 14.61 -12.93 -22.80
C HIS A 160 15.87 -12.11 -22.44
N GLU A 161 16.16 -11.07 -23.20
CA GLU A 161 17.38 -10.26 -23.01
C GLU A 161 17.40 -9.59 -21.63
N GLU A 162 16.25 -9.08 -21.18
CA GLU A 162 16.06 -8.47 -19.87
C GLU A 162 15.94 -9.46 -18.70
N PHE A 163 15.98 -10.78 -18.94
CA PHE A 163 15.78 -11.78 -17.87
C PHE A 163 16.73 -11.59 -16.68
N LYS A 164 18.01 -11.30 -16.96
CA LYS A 164 19.02 -11.11 -15.91
C LYS A 164 18.80 -9.85 -15.08
N HIS A 165 18.14 -8.86 -15.65
CA HIS A 165 17.74 -7.66 -14.95
C HIS A 165 16.61 -8.04 -13.98
N TYR A 166 15.46 -8.47 -14.50
CA TYR A 166 14.23 -8.68 -13.72
C TYR A 166 14.28 -9.83 -12.70
N ILE A 167 15.09 -10.88 -12.93
CA ILE A 167 15.09 -12.06 -12.04
C ILE A 167 15.56 -11.74 -10.61
N GLN A 168 16.25 -10.61 -10.40
CA GLN A 168 16.71 -10.17 -9.08
C GLN A 168 15.51 -9.83 -8.17
N TRP A 169 14.49 -9.16 -8.71
CA TRP A 169 13.24 -8.86 -8.00
C TRP A 169 12.40 -10.10 -7.71
N ALA A 170 12.47 -11.12 -8.58
CA ALA A 170 11.80 -12.40 -8.36
C ALA A 170 12.44 -13.25 -7.24
N GLN A 171 13.72 -12.99 -6.92
CA GLN A 171 14.49 -13.69 -5.89
C GLN A 171 14.73 -12.83 -4.63
N GLY A 172 14.18 -11.61 -4.61
CA GLY A 172 14.32 -10.68 -3.50
C GLY A 172 13.71 -11.23 -2.20
N PRO A 173 14.07 -10.66 -1.04
CA PRO A 173 13.58 -11.12 0.26
C PRO A 173 12.09 -10.77 0.44
N SER A 174 11.19 -11.53 -0.18
CA SER A 174 9.77 -11.48 0.19
C SER A 174 9.63 -12.04 1.59
N PRO A 175 9.15 -11.24 2.56
CA PRO A 175 8.94 -11.76 3.89
C PRO A 175 7.91 -12.93 3.81
N ILE A 176 6.85 -12.78 3.02
CA ILE A 176 5.67 -13.67 3.03
C ILE A 176 5.97 -15.01 2.39
N ASN A 177 6.78 -15.05 1.32
CA ASN A 177 7.08 -16.27 0.60
C ASN A 177 8.54 -16.66 0.80
N ARG A 178 8.79 -17.57 1.76
CA ARG A 178 10.12 -18.14 2.04
C ARG A 178 10.51 -19.25 1.04
N SER A 179 9.70 -19.45 0.00
CA SER A 179 9.93 -20.47 -1.00
C SER A 179 11.18 -20.12 -1.79
N VAL A 180 12.20 -20.97 -1.67
CA VAL A 180 13.37 -20.97 -2.54
C VAL A 180 12.87 -21.41 -3.92
N GLY A 181 12.56 -20.46 -4.81
CA GLY A 181 11.91 -20.73 -6.09
C GLY A 181 11.53 -19.46 -6.85
N ARG A 182 11.05 -19.63 -8.09
CA ARG A 182 10.58 -18.51 -8.94
C ARG A 182 9.33 -17.85 -8.33
N PHE A 183 9.23 -16.54 -8.47
CA PHE A 183 8.04 -15.75 -8.15
C PHE A 183 6.76 -16.42 -8.69
N GLN A 184 5.74 -16.55 -7.84
CA GLN A 184 4.46 -17.18 -8.16
C GLN A 184 3.35 -16.11 -8.10
N PRO A 185 2.97 -15.48 -9.24
CA PRO A 185 2.05 -14.34 -9.25
C PRO A 185 0.66 -14.67 -8.72
N GLU A 186 0.23 -15.93 -8.79
CA GLU A 186 -1.12 -16.34 -8.39
C GLU A 186 -1.22 -16.82 -6.93
N GLU A 187 -0.09 -16.92 -6.22
CA GLU A 187 -0.07 -17.47 -4.86
C GLU A 187 -0.25 -16.39 -3.77
N LEU A 188 -1.12 -16.69 -2.80
CA LEU A 188 -1.20 -15.99 -1.51
C LEU A 188 -1.02 -16.97 -0.36
N ASN A 189 0.04 -16.79 0.45
CA ASN A 189 0.21 -17.55 1.69
C ASN A 189 -0.47 -16.86 2.88
N LEU A 190 -1.79 -17.05 3.00
CA LEU A 190 -2.60 -16.43 4.05
C LEU A 190 -2.13 -16.78 5.47
N THR A 191 -1.65 -18.02 5.69
CA THR A 191 -1.10 -18.45 6.98
C THR A 191 0.16 -17.65 7.34
N ALA A 192 1.06 -17.42 6.38
CA ALA A 192 2.26 -16.63 6.62
C ALA A 192 1.94 -15.16 6.90
N VAL A 193 0.96 -14.58 6.19
CA VAL A 193 0.44 -13.23 6.44
C VAL A 193 -0.09 -13.11 7.87
N ASN A 194 -1.01 -13.99 8.27
CA ASN A 194 -1.62 -13.93 9.61
C ASN A 194 -0.60 -14.21 10.73
N ARG A 195 0.39 -15.07 10.48
CA ARG A 195 1.51 -15.27 11.41
C ARG A 195 2.34 -13.99 11.60
N ARG A 196 2.48 -13.13 10.59
CA ARG A 196 3.13 -11.83 10.75
C ARG A 196 2.26 -10.84 11.52
N LEU A 197 0.99 -10.71 11.12
CA LEU A 197 0.05 -9.81 11.79
C LEU A 197 -0.02 -10.10 13.30
N SER A 198 -0.09 -11.39 13.67
CA SER A 198 -0.15 -11.83 15.08
C SER A 198 1.13 -11.61 15.89
N ARG A 199 2.31 -11.59 15.26
CA ARG A 199 3.60 -11.34 15.93
C ARG A 199 3.84 -9.87 16.21
N ARG A 200 3.20 -8.98 15.45
CA ARG A 200 3.29 -7.54 15.66
C ARG A 200 2.43 -7.14 16.86
N ARG A 201 2.95 -6.20 17.66
CA ARG A 201 2.19 -5.60 18.76
C ARG A 201 1.35 -4.45 18.21
N TRP A 202 0.06 -4.47 18.50
CA TRP A 202 -0.91 -3.46 18.04
C TRP A 202 -1.52 -2.71 19.24
N PRO A 203 -1.66 -1.37 19.19
CA PRO A 203 -1.03 -0.48 18.20
C PRO A 203 0.50 -0.51 18.33
N GLY A 204 1.19 -0.50 17.18
CA GLY A 204 2.66 -0.44 17.14
C GLY A 204 3.16 0.96 17.48
N ARG A 205 4.43 1.09 17.90
CA ARG A 205 5.10 2.39 17.78
C ARG A 205 5.45 2.55 16.31
N HIS A 206 4.82 3.49 15.62
CA HIS A 206 5.27 3.83 14.27
C HIS A 206 6.67 4.42 14.40
N ARG A 207 7.66 3.78 13.79
CA ARG A 207 9.00 4.37 13.70
C ARG A 207 8.92 5.46 12.63
N HIS A 208 9.58 6.59 12.86
CA HIS A 208 9.79 7.57 11.81
C HIS A 208 10.52 6.87 10.66
N ALA A 209 9.99 6.96 9.44
CA ALA A 209 10.74 6.60 8.25
C ALA A 209 12.08 7.33 8.35
N LEU A 210 13.19 6.58 8.29
CA LEU A 210 14.52 7.18 8.29
C LEU A 210 14.62 8.03 7.02
N THR A 211 14.71 9.35 7.20
CA THR A 211 15.11 10.27 6.13
C THR A 211 16.52 9.90 5.69
N HIS A 212 16.66 8.99 4.72
CA HIS A 212 17.93 8.85 4.04
C HIS A 212 18.12 10.07 3.15
N HIS A 213 19.05 10.91 3.57
CA HIS A 213 19.61 12.00 2.77
C HIS A 213 20.21 11.44 1.48
N GLY A 214 19.41 11.43 0.42
CA GLY A 214 19.88 11.39 -0.96
C GLY A 214 19.42 12.67 -1.62
N LYS A 215 20.32 13.64 -1.81
CA LYS A 215 20.06 14.80 -2.65
C LYS A 215 19.74 14.29 -4.06
N SER A 216 18.47 14.20 -4.42
CA SER A 216 18.07 14.12 -5.82
C SER A 216 18.13 15.55 -6.36
N SER A 217 19.08 15.79 -7.26
CA SER A 217 19.16 17.02 -8.02
C SER A 217 17.91 17.13 -8.91
N ALA A 218 16.92 17.87 -8.46
CA ALA A 218 15.91 18.45 -9.32
C ALA A 218 16.52 19.66 -10.05
N SER A 219 17.02 19.42 -11.26
CA SER A 219 17.30 20.41 -12.31
C SER A 219 17.37 19.56 -13.58
N SER A 220 16.53 19.66 -14.59
CA SER A 220 15.74 20.76 -15.10
C SER A 220 14.92 20.18 -16.25
N ILE A 221 13.59 20.30 -16.23
CA ILE A 221 12.78 20.24 -17.46
C ILE A 221 12.28 21.66 -17.65
N LEU A 222 12.85 22.36 -18.65
CA LEU A 222 12.21 23.40 -19.45
C LEU A 222 13.21 23.84 -20.55
N GLY A 223 12.85 23.56 -21.80
CA GLY A 223 13.45 24.17 -22.99
C GLY A 223 14.39 23.27 -23.79
N ASP A 224 13.87 22.53 -24.77
CA ASP A 224 14.04 22.94 -26.17
C ASP A 224 13.32 21.97 -27.12
N SER A 225 12.52 22.55 -28.01
CA SER A 225 11.82 21.83 -29.08
C SER A 225 12.80 21.49 -30.22
N PRO A 226 12.78 20.29 -30.81
CA PRO A 226 13.62 20.00 -31.97
C PRO A 226 13.03 20.68 -33.21
N SER A 227 13.80 21.58 -33.81
CA SER A 227 13.54 22.12 -35.14
C SER A 227 13.92 21.06 -36.19
N TRP A 228 12.97 20.75 -37.08
CA TRP A 228 13.20 19.90 -38.24
C TRP A 228 13.94 20.69 -39.34
N PRO A 229 14.98 20.15 -39.99
CA PRO A 229 15.62 20.85 -41.10
C PRO A 229 14.75 20.75 -42.36
N GLU A 230 14.36 21.92 -42.86
CA GLU A 230 13.71 22.12 -44.15
C GLU A 230 14.59 21.60 -45.29
N GLY A 231 13.94 20.90 -46.23
CA GLY A 231 14.57 20.39 -47.44
C GLY A 231 15.06 21.50 -48.36
N LYS A 232 16.28 21.36 -48.88
CA LYS A 232 16.74 22.10 -50.05
C LYS A 232 16.40 21.34 -51.33
N LEU A 233 15.47 21.91 -52.08
CA LEU A 233 15.33 21.76 -53.52
C LEU A 233 16.40 22.62 -54.23
N GLY A 234 17.01 22.07 -55.28
CA GLY A 234 17.43 22.85 -56.46
C GLY A 234 18.93 23.16 -56.61
N GLY A 235 19.53 22.52 -57.61
CA GLY A 235 20.87 22.76 -58.15
C GLY A 235 21.24 21.65 -59.12
#